data_AF-A0AAW7D8M1-F1
#
_entry.id   AF-A0AAW7D8M1-F1
#
_cell.length_a   1.000
_cell.length_b   1.000
_cell.length_c   1.000
_cell.angle_alpha   90.00
_cell.angle_beta   90.00
_cell.angle_gamma   90.00
#
_symmetry.space_group_name_H-M   'P 1'
#
loop_
_entity.id
_entity.type
_entity.pdbx_description
1 polymer ?
#
loop_
_entity_poly.entity_id
_entity_poly.type
_entity_poly.pdbx_seq_one_letter_code
_entity_poly.pdbx_strand_id
1 'polypeptide(L)'
;MSKHYITCKHCQTENVNTDYCSHCGKIINIVLERQLEQQRIKEERIQKEIHREPTATEKVFLKLRHHSNPIVRILYLIVHTVWLVVATIAAGIAYLVGMIAA
;
A
#
# COMPACT_ATOMS: atom_id res chain seq x y z
N MET A 1 -33.43 -20.69 2.89
CA MET A 1 -32.82 -19.35 3.07
C MET A 1 -33.48 -18.67 4.24
N SER A 2 -32.73 -18.31 5.28
CA SER A 2 -33.24 -17.48 6.38
C SER A 2 -33.47 -16.05 5.89
N LYS A 3 -34.59 -15.44 6.26
CA LYS A 3 -34.85 -14.01 5.99
C LYS A 3 -34.23 -13.19 7.11
N HIS A 4 -33.33 -12.28 6.77
CA HIS A 4 -32.73 -11.33 7.70
C HIS A 4 -33.36 -9.96 7.51
N TYR A 5 -34.08 -9.51 8.53
CA TYR A 5 -34.73 -8.20 8.57
C TYR A 5 -33.80 -7.20 9.22
N ILE A 6 -33.58 -6.06 8.56
CA ILE A 6 -32.70 -4.99 9.02
C ILE A 6 -33.44 -3.66 8.85
N THR A 7 -33.62 -2.95 9.96
CA THR A 7 -34.23 -1.62 9.97
C THR A 7 -33.17 -0.56 9.72
N CYS A 8 -33.44 0.35 8.77
CA CYS A 8 -32.54 1.45 8.48
C CYS A 8 -32.50 2.45 9.64
N LYS A 9 -31.31 2.73 10.18
CA LYS A 9 -31.13 3.73 11.27
C LYS A 9 -31.43 5.17 10.85
N HIS A 10 -31.52 5.45 9.55
CA HIS A 10 -31.70 6.80 9.02
C HIS A 10 -33.16 7.16 8.69
N CYS A 11 -33.91 6.25 8.09
CA CYS A 11 -35.29 6.49 7.66
C CYS A 11 -36.30 5.52 8.28
N GLN A 12 -35.86 4.66 9.21
CA GLN A 12 -36.66 3.64 9.90
C GLN A 12 -37.38 2.61 8.99
N THR A 13 -37.10 2.60 7.68
CA THR A 13 -37.65 1.59 6.77
C THR A 13 -37.07 0.20 7.06
N GLU A 14 -37.93 -0.81 7.13
CA GLU A 14 -37.53 -2.22 7.19
C GLU A 14 -37.07 -2.70 5.82
N ASN A 15 -35.94 -3.39 5.79
CA ASN A 15 -35.38 -4.01 4.59
C ASN A 15 -35.10 -5.48 4.87
N VAL A 16 -35.09 -6.31 3.82
CA VAL A 16 -34.89 -7.75 3.94
C VAL A 16 -33.79 -8.18 2.99
N ASN A 17 -32.71 -8.75 3.55
CA ASN A 17 -31.57 -9.25 2.77
C ASN A 17 -30.97 -8.22 1.78
N THR A 18 -30.91 -6.94 2.15
CA THR A 18 -30.25 -5.90 1.34
C THR A 18 -29.13 -5.22 2.12
N ASP A 19 -28.06 -4.84 1.40
CA ASP A 19 -26.93 -4.14 2.02
C ASP A 19 -27.14 -2.63 2.12
N TYR A 20 -28.00 -2.11 1.24
CA TYR A 20 -28.43 -0.73 1.17
C TYR A 20 -29.92 -0.62 1.47
N CYS A 21 -30.32 0.51 2.03
CA CYS A 21 -31.71 0.81 2.25
C CYS A 21 -32.41 1.08 0.91
N SER A 22 -33.52 0.40 0.68
CA SER A 22 -34.32 0.53 -0.55
C SER A 22 -34.97 1.91 -0.71
N HIS A 23 -35.14 2.65 0.39
CA HIS A 23 -35.79 3.96 0.39
C HIS A 23 -34.78 5.12 0.32
N CYS A 24 -33.74 5.11 1.14
CA CYS A 24 -32.78 6.23 1.21
C CYS A 24 -31.39 5.94 0.64
N GLY A 25 -31.11 4.71 0.20
CA GLY A 25 -29.83 4.34 -0.40
C GLY A 25 -28.64 4.29 0.57
N LYS A 26 -28.84 4.51 1.88
CA LYS A 26 -27.76 4.41 2.87
C LYS A 26 -27.40 2.95 3.15
N ILE A 27 -26.12 2.68 3.38
CA ILE A 27 -25.62 1.35 3.81
C ILE A 27 -26.26 1.01 5.16
N ILE A 28 -26.85 -0.18 5.24
CA ILE A 28 -27.47 -0.73 6.44
C ILE A 28 -26.73 -1.98 6.94
N ASN A 29 -25.99 -2.65 6.05
CA ASN A 29 -25.11 -3.74 6.43
C ASN A 29 -23.81 -3.19 7.06
N ILE A 30 -23.67 -3.39 8.38
CA ILE A 30 -22.52 -2.95 9.18
C ILE A 30 -21.21 -3.61 8.71
N VAL A 31 -21.27 -4.84 8.20
CA VAL A 31 -20.09 -5.54 7.67
C VAL A 31 -19.61 -4.84 6.40
N LEU A 32 -20.53 -4.53 5.49
CA LEU A 32 -20.21 -3.80 4.26
C LEU A 32 -19.67 -2.40 4.56
N GLU A 33 -20.29 -1.68 5.50
CA GLU A 33 -19.83 -0.35 5.93
C GLU A 33 -18.38 -0.39 6.43
N ARG A 34 -18.04 -1.35 7.30
CA ARG A 34 -16.67 -1.53 7.80
C ARG A 34 -15.69 -1.92 6.69
N GLN A 35 -16.11 -2.76 5.75
CA GLN A 35 -15.27 -3.16 4.61
C GLN A 35 -14.92 -1.97 3.72
N LEU A 36 -15.92 -1.15 3.37
CA LEU A 36 -15.73 0.05 2.56
C LEU A 36 -14.84 1.07 3.28
N GLU A 37 -15.02 1.25 4.59
CA GLU A 37 -14.16 2.15 5.36
C GLU A 37 -12.71 1.65 5.42
N GLN A 38 -12.51 0.35 5.60
CA GLN A 38 -11.17 -0.23 5.54
C GLN A 38 -10.52 -0.10 4.16
N GLN A 39 -11.29 -0.26 3.08
CA GLN A 39 -10.81 -0.03 1.71
C GLN A 39 -10.42 1.43 1.52
N ARG A 40 -11.27 2.37 1.93
CA ARG A 40 -11.00 3.81 1.85
C ARG A 40 -9.72 4.19 2.59
N ILE A 41 -9.52 3.68 3.81
CA ILE A 41 -8.29 3.93 4.59
C ILE A 41 -7.06 3.34 3.88
N LYS A 42 -7.16 2.15 3.29
CA LYS A 42 -6.06 1.54 2.53
C LYS A 42 -5.71 2.38 1.31
N GLU A 43 -6.71 2.79 0.54
CA GLU A 43 -6.54 3.65 -0.63
C GLU A 43 -5.91 4.99 -0.24
N GLU A 44 -6.38 5.62 0.84
CA GLU A 44 -5.82 6.88 1.34
C GLU A 44 -4.34 6.73 1.72
N ARG A 45 -3.95 5.62 2.37
CA ARG A 45 -2.54 5.32 2.67
C ARG A 45 -1.71 5.13 1.40
N ILE A 46 -2.24 4.39 0.43
CA ILE A 46 -1.57 4.16 -0.86
C ILE A 46 -1.39 5.48 -1.60
N GLN A 47 -2.44 6.30 -1.71
CA GLN A 47 -2.38 7.60 -2.37
C GLN A 47 -1.40 8.54 -1.68
N LYS A 48 -1.37 8.53 -0.34
CA LYS A 48 -0.41 9.32 0.44
C LYS A 48 1.04 8.88 0.20
N GLU A 49 1.31 7.59 0.02
CA GLU A 49 2.65 7.11 -0.28
C GLU A 49 3.05 7.43 -1.73
N ILE A 50 2.12 7.31 -2.70
CA ILE A 50 2.36 7.65 -4.11
C ILE A 50 2.66 9.15 -4.26
N HIS A 51 1.91 10.00 -3.55
CA HIS A 51 2.06 11.46 -3.60
C HIS A 51 3.02 11.99 -2.54
N ARG A 52 3.71 11.11 -1.82
CA ARG A 52 4.70 11.53 -0.82
C ARG A 52 5.81 12.25 -1.54
N GLU A 53 6.15 13.45 -1.05
CA GLU A 53 7.33 14.12 -1.56
C GLU A 53 8.56 13.24 -1.28
N PRO A 54 9.39 12.96 -2.29
CA PRO A 54 10.59 12.19 -2.08
C PRO A 54 11.48 12.91 -1.06
N THR A 55 12.04 12.15 -0.14
CA THR A 55 13.00 12.65 0.83
C THR A 55 14.23 13.23 0.13
N ALA A 56 15.02 14.05 0.84
CA ALA A 56 16.19 14.73 0.25
C ALA A 56 17.17 13.73 -0.41
N THR A 57 17.35 12.56 0.19
CA THR A 57 18.18 11.46 -0.33
C THR A 57 17.58 10.84 -1.60
N GLU A 58 16.26 10.58 -1.62
CA GLU A 58 15.55 10.07 -2.80
C GLU A 58 15.60 11.06 -3.96
N LYS A 59 15.43 12.37 -3.70
CA LYS A 59 15.57 13.42 -4.71
C LYS A 59 16.95 13.41 -5.36
N VAL A 60 18.01 13.26 -4.55
CA VAL A 60 19.39 13.14 -5.06
C VAL A 60 19.56 11.88 -5.90
N PHE A 61 19.08 10.74 -5.41
CA PHE A 61 19.16 9.46 -6.13
C PHE A 61 18.42 9.51 -7.48
N LEU A 62 17.19 10.05 -7.49
CA LEU A 62 16.39 10.25 -8.70
C LEU A 62 17.11 11.15 -9.70
N LYS A 63 17.73 12.24 -9.22
CA LYS A 63 18.48 13.20 -10.03
C LYS A 63 19.75 12.58 -10.63
N LEU A 64 20.48 11.75 -9.88
CA LEU A 64 21.66 11.05 -10.39
C LEU A 64 21.28 9.97 -11.40
N ARG A 65 20.21 9.23 -11.15
CA ARG A 65 19.73 8.17 -12.05
C ARG A 65 19.21 8.69 -13.39
N HIS A 66 18.51 9.84 -13.38
CA HIS A 66 17.93 10.47 -14.58
C HIS A 66 18.78 11.62 -15.12
N HIS A 67 20.05 11.70 -14.72
CA HIS A 67 20.93 12.76 -15.20
C HIS A 67 21.06 12.69 -16.73
N SER A 68 20.95 13.85 -17.41
CA SER A 68 20.97 13.95 -18.87
C SER A 68 22.31 13.53 -19.49
N ASN A 69 23.40 13.71 -18.73
CA ASN A 69 24.74 13.28 -19.14
C ASN A 69 24.90 11.75 -19.02
N PRO A 70 25.11 11.01 -20.14
CA PRO A 70 25.26 9.57 -20.14
C PRO A 70 26.46 9.07 -19.33
N ILE A 71 27.54 9.85 -19.22
CA ILE A 71 28.75 9.47 -18.45
C ILE A 71 28.42 9.33 -16.96
N VAL A 72 27.72 10.33 -16.40
CA VAL A 72 27.29 10.34 -15.00
C VAL A 72 26.34 9.17 -14.72
N ARG A 73 25.43 8.90 -15.66
CA ARG A 73 24.48 7.78 -15.56
C ARG A 73 25.19 6.43 -15.55
N ILE A 74 26.20 6.22 -16.40
CA ILE A 74 26.99 4.99 -16.46
C ILE A 74 27.82 4.80 -15.19
N LEU A 75 28.49 5.85 -14.70
CA LEU A 75 29.25 5.79 -13.45
C LEU A 75 28.36 5.39 -12.27
N TYR A 76 27.21 6.04 -12.16
CA TYR A 76 26.22 5.72 -11.15
C TYR A 76 25.73 4.27 -11.26
N LEU A 77 25.46 3.79 -12.47
CA LEU A 77 25.05 2.41 -12.71
C LEU A 77 26.12 1.41 -12.22
N ILE A 78 27.39 1.62 -12.58
CA ILE A 78 28.49 0.74 -12.18
C ILE A 78 28.60 0.71 -10.65
N VAL A 79 28.69 1.87 -10.00
CA VAL A 79 28.81 1.95 -8.54
C VAL A 79 27.62 1.28 -7.85
N HIS A 80 26.40 1.54 -8.34
CA HIS A 80 25.19 0.95 -7.79
C HIS A 80 25.16 -0.57 -7.95
N THR A 81 25.55 -1.11 -9.11
CA THR A 81 25.59 -2.55 -9.35
C THR A 81 26.63 -3.27 -8.47
N VAL A 82 27.84 -2.71 -8.35
CA VAL A 82 28.89 -3.26 -7.49
C VAL A 82 28.45 -3.29 -6.03
N TRP A 83 27.88 -2.17 -5.56
CA TRP A 83 27.32 -2.10 -4.21
C TRP A 83 26.25 -3.16 -3.96
N LEU A 84 25.31 -3.33 -4.88
CA LEU A 84 24.22 -4.30 -4.77
C LEU A 84 24.76 -5.73 -4.67
N VAL A 85 25.71 -6.11 -5.54
CA VAL A 85 26.34 -7.44 -5.50
C VAL A 85 27.01 -7.71 -4.14
N VAL A 86 27.78 -6.74 -3.63
CA VAL A 86 28.43 -6.87 -2.31
C VAL A 86 27.40 -7.01 -1.20
N ALA A 87 26.35 -6.19 -1.21
CA ALA A 87 25.27 -6.24 -0.22
C ALA A 87 24.54 -7.60 -0.23
N THR A 88 24.28 -8.17 -1.42
CA THR A 88 23.66 -9.49 -1.56
C THR A 88 24.55 -10.60 -0.99
N ILE A 89 25.85 -10.58 -1.27
CA ILE A 89 26.80 -11.56 -0.72
C ILE A 89 26.87 -11.44 0.80
N ALA A 90 26.99 -10.22 1.34
CA ALA A 90 27.03 -9.98 2.77
C ALA A 90 25.74 -10.44 3.47
N ALA A 91 24.58 -10.15 2.89
CA ALA A 91 23.29 -10.60 3.42
C ALA A 91 23.17 -12.13 3.41
N GLY A 92 23.66 -12.80 2.34
CA GLY A 92 23.69 -14.26 2.26
C GLY A 92 24.56 -14.89 3.36
N ILE A 93 25.76 -14.35 3.59
CA ILE A 93 26.64 -14.82 4.67
C ILE A 93 25.98 -14.57 6.03
N ALA A 94 25.43 -13.37 6.26
CA ALA A 94 24.75 -13.03 7.51
C ALA A 94 23.56 -13.96 7.80
N TYR A 95 22.80 -14.35 6.77
CA TYR A 95 21.70 -15.30 6.91
C TYR A 95 22.19 -16.68 7.37
N LEU A 96 23.26 -17.21 6.76
CA LEU A 96 23.83 -18.50 7.14
C LEU A 96 24.36 -18.48 8.58
N VAL A 97 25.08 -17.41 8.95
CA VAL A 97 25.58 -17.24 10.34
C VAL A 97 24.40 -17.11 11.32
N GLY A 98 23.37 -16.35 10.96
CA GLY A 98 22.18 -16.18 11.78
C GLY A 98 21.45 -17.50 12.03
N MET A 99 21.36 -18.39 11.03
CA MET A 99 20.78 -19.72 11.22
C MET A 99 21.62 -20.65 12.11
N ILE A 100 22.94 -20.45 12.17
CA ILE A 100 23.84 -21.24 13.03
C ILE A 100 23.85 -20.68 14.47
N ALA A 101 23.65 -19.38 14.62
CA ALA A 101 23.67 -18.69 15.91
C ALA A 101 22.31 -18.66 16.65
N ALA A 102 21.22 -18.97 15.95
CA ALA A 102 19.88 -19.11 16.51
C ALA A 102 19.64 -20.52 17.06
#